data_AF-A0A3B9EBS7-F1
#
_entry.id   AF-A0A3B9EBS7-F1
#
_cell.length_a   1.000
_cell.length_b   1.000
_cell.length_c   1.000
_cell.angle_alpha   90.00
_cell.angle_beta   90.00
_cell.angle_gamma   90.00
#
_symmetry.space_group_name_H-M   'P 1'
#
loop_
_entity.id
_entity.type
_entity.pdbx_description
1 polymer ?
#
loop_
_entity_poly.entity_id
_entity_poly.type
_entity_poly.pdbx_seq_one_letter_code
_entity_poly.pdbx_strand_id
1 'polypeptide(L)'
;MGEKIAKELLERLKYSGQIISRVALLVRRHMFAFPQTEKGLRRLVAKVGIKGVYDLIELRRADIRAQGRGTEEDDRELDHFEQALTEVINKNPPFTINDLEVDGNIVMTEFHLKPGPKVGRVLRRLLDFVLDHPENNKKDLLLDEAARLLDTV
;
A
#
# COMPACT_ATOMS: atom_id res chain seq x y z
N MET A 1 -6.51 9.88 15.12
CA MET A 1 -6.64 9.85 16.59
C MET A 1 -6.84 8.43 17.11
N GLY A 2 -7.81 7.66 16.59
CA GLY A 2 -8.08 6.28 17.01
C GLY A 2 -6.89 5.31 16.93
N GLU A 3 -6.05 5.38 15.90
CA GLU A 3 -4.87 4.51 15.76
C GLU A 3 -3.94 4.59 16.99
N LYS A 4 -3.66 5.80 17.47
CA LYS A 4 -2.72 6.02 18.59
C LYS A 4 -3.28 5.43 19.89
N ILE A 5 -4.55 5.70 20.16
CA ILE A 5 -5.27 5.18 21.33
C ILE A 5 -5.29 3.64 21.30
N ALA A 6 -5.58 3.04 20.14
CA ALA A 6 -5.58 1.59 19.99
C ALA A 6 -4.19 0.98 20.27
N LYS A 7 -3.11 1.60 19.78
CA LYS A 7 -1.73 1.15 20.06
C LYS A 7 -1.44 1.18 21.56
N GLU A 8 -1.63 2.33 22.20
CA GLU A 8 -1.34 2.53 23.62
C GLU A 8 -2.11 1.53 24.51
N LEU A 9 -3.38 1.28 24.19
CA LEU A 9 -4.20 0.30 24.92
C LEU A 9 -3.72 -1.13 24.72
N LEU A 10 -3.43 -1.54 23.49
CA LEU A 10 -2.97 -2.90 23.19
C LEU A 10 -1.57 -3.18 23.76
N GLU A 11 -0.69 -2.17 23.77
CA GLU A 11 0.62 -2.23 24.44
C GLU A 11 0.45 -2.45 25.95
N ARG A 12 -0.44 -1.68 26.59
CA ARG A 12 -0.77 -1.84 28.03
C ARG A 12 -1.34 -3.23 28.35
N LEU A 13 -2.13 -3.79 27.43
CA LEU A 13 -2.69 -5.15 27.54
C LEU A 13 -1.69 -6.25 27.14
N LYS A 14 -0.45 -5.90 26.78
CA LYS A 14 0.63 -6.83 26.43
C LYS A 14 0.34 -7.72 25.21
N TYR A 15 -0.44 -7.21 24.24
CA TYR A 15 -0.56 -7.89 22.95
C TYR A 15 0.77 -7.88 22.19
N SER A 16 0.93 -8.81 21.25
CA SER A 16 2.13 -8.86 20.42
C SER A 16 2.24 -7.63 19.50
N GLY A 17 3.46 -7.23 19.19
CA GLY A 17 3.72 -6.12 18.26
C GLY A 17 3.09 -6.31 16.88
N GLN A 18 2.94 -7.56 16.44
CA GLN A 18 2.23 -7.91 15.21
C GLN A 18 0.73 -7.58 15.28
N ILE A 19 0.06 -7.92 16.39
CA ILE A 19 -1.35 -7.59 16.61
C ILE A 19 -1.51 -6.07 16.69
N ILE A 20 -0.67 -5.40 17.48
CA ILE A 20 -0.68 -3.94 17.63
C ILE A 20 -0.57 -3.25 16.26
N SER A 21 0.41 -3.68 15.44
CA SER A 21 0.64 -3.10 14.11
C SER A 21 -0.53 -3.34 13.16
N ARG A 22 -1.10 -4.55 13.17
CA ARG A 22 -2.27 -4.90 12.36
C ARG A 22 -3.49 -4.07 12.75
N VAL A 23 -3.86 -4.05 14.03
CA VAL A 23 -5.02 -3.29 14.51
C VAL A 23 -4.84 -1.80 14.25
N ALA A 24 -3.66 -1.25 14.52
CA ALA A 24 -3.34 0.13 14.22
C ALA A 24 -3.55 0.49 12.75
N LEU A 25 -3.07 -0.36 11.83
CA LEU A 25 -3.26 -0.17 10.39
C LEU A 25 -4.75 -0.14 10.04
N LEU A 26 -5.53 -1.09 10.54
CA LEU A 26 -6.97 -1.16 10.29
C LEU A 26 -7.68 0.08 10.83
N VAL A 27 -7.46 0.46 12.08
CA VAL A 27 -8.06 1.66 12.68
C VAL A 27 -7.64 2.93 11.92
N ARG A 28 -6.40 3.02 11.45
CA ARG A 28 -5.94 4.17 10.66
C ARG A 28 -6.65 4.27 9.30
N ARG A 29 -6.99 3.13 8.70
CA ARG A 29 -7.43 3.04 7.31
C ARG A 29 -8.92 2.69 7.15
N HIS A 30 -9.64 2.42 8.24
CA HIS A 30 -11.04 1.96 8.20
C HIS A 30 -12.00 2.92 7.48
N MET A 31 -11.70 4.21 7.35
CA MET A 31 -12.49 5.15 6.52
C MET A 31 -11.84 5.36 5.14
N PHE A 32 -11.56 4.27 4.42
CA PHE A 32 -11.09 4.36 3.04
C PHE A 32 -12.26 4.48 2.06
N ALA A 33 -12.06 5.27 1.00
CA ALA A 33 -12.93 5.28 -0.16
C ALA A 33 -12.57 4.11 -1.08
N PHE A 34 -13.55 3.54 -1.78
CA PHE A 34 -13.31 2.52 -2.80
C PHE A 34 -12.68 3.17 -4.04
N PRO A 35 -11.39 2.92 -4.32
CA PRO A 35 -10.78 3.43 -5.53
C PRO A 35 -11.40 2.75 -6.75
N GLN A 36 -11.81 3.55 -7.73
CA GLN A 36 -12.50 3.08 -8.93
C GLN A 36 -11.54 2.79 -10.10
N THR A 37 -10.23 2.91 -9.88
CA THR A 37 -9.21 2.72 -10.92
C THR A 37 -8.16 1.71 -10.46
N GLU A 38 -7.59 0.93 -11.38
CA GLU A 38 -6.53 -0.03 -11.04
C GLU A 38 -5.33 0.65 -10.36
N LYS A 39 -4.96 1.86 -10.80
CA LYS A 39 -3.93 2.68 -10.13
C LYS A 39 -4.29 2.94 -8.66
N GLY A 40 -5.53 3.34 -8.38
CA GLY A 40 -6.01 3.55 -7.02
C GLY A 40 -5.99 2.27 -6.18
N LEU A 41 -6.39 1.14 -6.78
CA LEU A 41 -6.36 -0.18 -6.15
C LEU A 41 -4.93 -0.59 -5.81
N ARG A 42 -3.98 -0.50 -6.76
CA ARG A 42 -2.56 -0.80 -6.52
C ARG A 42 -1.97 0.06 -5.41
N ARG A 43 -2.26 1.36 -5.40
CA ARG A 43 -1.82 2.29 -4.35
C ARG A 43 -2.42 1.94 -2.99
N LEU A 44 -3.67 1.47 -2.93
CA LEU A 44 -4.26 0.98 -1.69
C LEU A 44 -3.49 -0.25 -1.20
N VAL A 45 -3.30 -1.26 -2.05
CA VAL A 45 -2.55 -2.49 -1.71
C VAL A 45 -1.13 -2.16 -1.25
N ALA A 46 -0.38 -1.34 -1.98
CA ALA A 46 0.99 -0.95 -1.60
C ALA A 46 1.06 -0.28 -0.23
N LYS A 47 -0.01 0.43 0.17
CA LYS A 47 -0.08 1.18 1.43
C LYS A 47 -0.42 0.32 2.64
N VAL A 48 -1.17 -0.77 2.44
CA VAL A 48 -1.72 -1.60 3.54
C VAL A 48 -1.26 -3.06 3.47
N GLY A 49 -0.63 -3.47 2.38
CA GLY A 49 -0.28 -4.85 2.07
C GLY A 49 -1.48 -5.69 1.61
N ILE A 50 -1.21 -6.79 0.91
CA ILE A 50 -2.25 -7.72 0.42
C ILE A 50 -3.13 -8.23 1.56
N LYS A 51 -2.52 -8.75 2.63
CA LYS A 51 -3.28 -9.21 3.80
C LYS A 51 -4.09 -8.07 4.45
N GLY A 52 -3.50 -6.88 4.54
CA GLY A 52 -4.14 -5.74 5.18
C GLY A 52 -5.35 -5.21 4.41
N VAL A 53 -5.38 -5.33 3.08
CA VAL A 53 -6.53 -4.86 2.30
C VAL A 53 -7.72 -5.81 2.44
N TYR A 54 -7.49 -7.12 2.51
CA TYR A 54 -8.56 -8.08 2.82
C TYR A 54 -9.07 -7.92 4.26
N ASP A 55 -8.18 -7.68 5.23
CA ASP A 55 -8.61 -7.34 6.59
C ASP A 55 -9.45 -6.05 6.64
N LEU A 56 -9.17 -5.05 5.78
CA LEU A 56 -9.97 -3.83 5.68
C LEU A 56 -11.36 -4.06 5.05
N ILE A 57 -11.45 -4.94 4.06
CA ILE A 57 -12.73 -5.35 3.46
C ILE A 57 -13.60 -6.02 4.51
N GLU A 58 -13.04 -6.99 5.24
CA GLU A 58 -13.78 -7.69 6.30
C GLU A 58 -14.20 -6.74 7.42
N LEU A 59 -13.34 -5.79 7.81
CA LEU A 59 -13.72 -4.75 8.76
C LEU A 59 -14.87 -3.89 8.23
N ARG A 60 -14.85 -3.47 6.96
CA ARG A 60 -15.94 -2.70 6.35
C ARG A 60 -17.24 -3.49 6.33
N ARG A 61 -17.19 -4.77 5.97
CA ARG A 61 -18.35 -5.68 5.97
C ARG A 61 -18.96 -5.81 7.37
N ALA A 62 -18.11 -5.93 8.40
CA ALA A 62 -18.54 -5.94 9.79
C ALA A 62 -19.18 -4.59 10.21
N ASP A 63 -18.58 -3.46 9.82
CA ASP A 63 -19.11 -2.12 10.12
C ASP A 63 -20.50 -1.89 9.49
N ILE A 64 -20.68 -2.25 8.21
CA ILE A 64 -21.96 -2.12 7.48
C ILE A 64 -23.07 -2.89 8.23
N ARG A 65 -22.79 -4.15 8.60
CA ARG A 65 -23.73 -5.01 9.33
C ARG A 65 -24.02 -4.48 10.74
N ALA A 66 -23.00 -4.03 11.46
CA ALA A 66 -23.12 -3.57 12.84
C ALA A 66 -23.90 -2.25 12.98
N GLN A 67 -23.86 -1.38 11.96
CA GLN A 67 -24.61 -0.12 11.97
C GLN A 67 -26.13 -0.31 11.92
N GLY A 68 -26.62 -1.49 11.53
CA GLY A 68 -28.05 -1.80 11.42
C GLY A 68 -28.80 -0.96 10.37
N ARG A 69 -28.05 -0.23 9.54
CA ARG A 69 -28.54 0.61 8.43
C ARG A 69 -27.86 0.29 7.10
N GLY A 70 -26.99 -0.72 7.08
CA GLY A 70 -26.42 -1.23 5.84
C GLY A 70 -27.50 -1.72 4.91
N THR A 71 -27.34 -1.42 3.63
CA THR A 71 -28.24 -1.82 2.57
C THR A 71 -27.63 -2.97 1.76
N GLU A 72 -28.47 -3.68 0.99
CA GLU A 72 -27.95 -4.63 0.00
C GLU A 72 -27.05 -3.95 -1.05
N GLU A 73 -27.25 -2.65 -1.29
CA GLU A 73 -26.41 -1.88 -2.22
C GLU A 73 -25.00 -1.68 -1.66
N ASP A 74 -24.87 -1.39 -0.36
CA ASP A 74 -23.56 -1.27 0.31
C ASP A 74 -22.77 -2.59 0.25
N ASP A 75 -23.43 -3.72 0.48
CA ASP A 75 -22.81 -5.04 0.38
C ASP A 75 -22.37 -5.34 -1.07
N ARG A 76 -23.21 -5.05 -2.06
CA ARG A 76 -22.86 -5.23 -3.49
C ARG A 76 -21.71 -4.33 -3.93
N GLU A 77 -21.66 -3.08 -3.46
CA GLU A 77 -20.55 -2.18 -3.75
C GLU A 77 -19.23 -2.72 -3.18
N LEU A 78 -19.26 -3.22 -1.94
CA LEU A 78 -18.10 -3.83 -1.31
C LEU A 78 -17.63 -5.10 -2.04
N ASP A 79 -18.57 -5.94 -2.47
CA ASP A 79 -18.26 -7.17 -3.23
C ASP A 79 -17.66 -6.85 -4.60
N HIS A 80 -18.18 -5.86 -5.34
CA HIS A 80 -17.59 -5.40 -6.59
C HIS A 80 -16.18 -4.83 -6.37
N PHE A 81 -15.98 -4.07 -5.30
CA PHE A 81 -14.66 -3.57 -4.93
C PHE A 81 -13.68 -4.71 -4.62
N GLU A 82 -14.10 -5.72 -3.84
CA GLU A 82 -13.29 -6.90 -3.51
C GLU A 82 -12.90 -7.70 -4.77
N GLN A 83 -13.83 -7.85 -5.73
CA GLN A 83 -13.57 -8.49 -7.02
C GLN A 83 -12.51 -7.73 -7.84
N ALA A 84 -12.72 -6.42 -8.08
CA ALA A 84 -11.80 -5.58 -8.85
C ALA A 84 -10.39 -5.55 -8.21
N LEU A 85 -10.33 -5.48 -6.88
CA LEU A 85 -9.08 -5.54 -6.13
C LEU A 85 -8.36 -6.88 -6.33
N THR A 86 -9.11 -8.00 -6.24
CA THR A 86 -8.56 -9.34 -6.41
C THR A 86 -8.02 -9.55 -7.82
N GLU A 87 -8.71 -9.04 -8.85
CA GLU A 87 -8.21 -9.03 -10.23
C GLU A 87 -6.89 -8.28 -10.35
N VAL A 88 -6.77 -7.08 -9.76
CA VAL A 88 -5.52 -6.30 -9.75
C VAL A 88 -4.40 -7.04 -9.03
N ILE A 89 -4.68 -7.69 -7.90
CA ILE A 89 -3.68 -8.47 -7.16
C ILE A 89 -3.21 -9.67 -7.98
N ASN A 90 -4.12 -10.38 -8.66
CA ASN A 90 -3.80 -11.56 -9.45
C ASN A 90 -2.94 -11.27 -10.68
N LYS A 91 -2.92 -10.01 -11.18
CA LYS A 91 -1.96 -9.57 -12.20
C LYS A 91 -0.52 -9.50 -11.67
N ASN A 92 -0.31 -9.66 -10.36
CA ASN A 92 0.99 -9.56 -9.66
C ASN A 92 1.81 -8.31 -10.03
N PRO A 93 1.23 -7.09 -10.01
CA PRO A 93 2.01 -5.89 -10.22
C PRO A 93 2.93 -5.62 -9.01
N PRO A 94 3.96 -4.77 -9.17
CA PRO A 94 4.82 -4.37 -8.06
C PRO A 94 4.02 -3.61 -6.99
N PHE A 95 4.13 -4.04 -5.72
CA PHE A 95 3.45 -3.40 -4.58
C PHE A 95 4.42 -2.82 -3.55
N THR A 96 5.67 -3.28 -3.57
CA THR A 96 6.70 -2.94 -2.61
C THR A 96 7.99 -2.55 -3.33
N ILE A 97 8.91 -1.91 -2.61
CA ILE A 97 10.22 -1.57 -3.14
C ILE A 97 10.99 -2.82 -3.60
N ASN A 98 10.77 -3.96 -2.94
CA ASN A 98 11.44 -5.21 -3.27
C ASN A 98 10.92 -5.83 -4.58
N ASP A 99 9.78 -5.37 -5.09
CA ASP A 99 9.23 -5.82 -6.36
C ASP A 99 9.77 -4.99 -7.55
N LEU A 100 10.59 -3.96 -7.29
CA LEU A 100 11.22 -3.17 -8.33
C LEU A 100 12.35 -3.95 -9.00
N GLU A 101 12.49 -3.79 -10.32
CA GLU A 101 13.62 -4.34 -11.10
C GLU A 101 14.97 -3.65 -10.79
N VAL A 102 14.98 -2.68 -9.88
CA VAL A 102 16.18 -2.05 -9.33
C VAL A 102 16.14 -2.03 -7.81
N ASP A 103 17.28 -2.27 -7.19
CA ASP A 103 17.45 -2.17 -5.74
C ASP A 103 18.33 -0.95 -5.38
N GLY A 104 18.55 -0.76 -4.08
CA GLY A 104 19.40 0.33 -3.59
C GLY A 104 20.84 0.23 -4.06
N ASN A 105 21.38 -0.98 -4.25
CA ASN A 105 22.77 -1.18 -4.66
C ASN A 105 22.97 -0.77 -6.12
N ILE A 106 22.02 -1.12 -6.99
CA ILE A 106 22.00 -0.72 -8.39
C ILE A 106 21.95 0.81 -8.48
N VAL A 107 21.01 1.45 -7.78
CA VAL A 107 20.89 2.92 -7.77
C VAL A 107 22.17 3.59 -7.23
N MET A 108 22.78 3.06 -6.18
CA MET A 108 24.03 3.61 -5.64
C MET A 108 25.20 3.48 -6.62
N THR A 109 25.31 2.33 -7.28
CA THR A 109 26.41 2.07 -8.23
C THR A 109 26.27 2.93 -9.47
N GLU A 110 25.08 3.00 -10.06
CA GLU A 110 24.82 3.76 -11.30
C GLU A 110 25.08 5.26 -11.10
N PHE A 111 24.57 5.83 -9.99
CA PHE A 111 24.63 7.27 -9.74
C PHE A 111 25.75 7.68 -8.77
N HIS A 112 26.68 6.77 -8.46
CA HIS A 112 27.82 7.01 -7.57
C HIS A 112 27.41 7.60 -6.20
N LEU A 113 26.28 7.14 -5.67
CA LEU A 113 25.71 7.62 -4.40
C LEU A 113 26.28 6.85 -3.22
N LYS A 114 26.51 7.57 -2.12
CA LYS A 114 26.78 6.94 -0.82
C LYS A 114 25.48 6.39 -0.21
N PRO A 115 25.56 5.34 0.63
CA PRO A 115 24.40 4.84 1.35
C PRO A 115 23.78 5.94 2.21
N GLY A 116 22.46 6.08 2.13
CA GLY A 116 21.75 7.05 2.95
C GLY A 116 20.26 7.24 2.57
N PRO A 117 19.54 8.10 3.32
CA PRO A 117 18.10 8.29 3.16
C PRO A 117 17.67 8.76 1.76
N LYS A 118 18.58 9.37 0.98
CA LYS A 118 18.31 9.80 -0.41
C LYS A 118 17.97 8.60 -1.30
N VAL A 119 18.71 7.49 -1.19
CA VAL A 119 18.45 6.25 -1.95
C VAL A 119 17.06 5.71 -1.66
N GLY A 120 16.68 5.61 -0.38
CA GLY A 120 15.35 5.15 0.00
C GLY A 120 14.21 6.10 -0.41
N ARG A 121 14.48 7.41 -0.58
CA ARG A 121 13.50 8.34 -1.17
C ARG A 121 13.32 8.10 -2.68
N VAL A 122 14.42 7.87 -3.40
CA VAL A 122 14.38 7.52 -4.83
C VAL A 122 13.59 6.24 -5.04
N LEU A 123 13.93 5.14 -4.35
CA LEU A 123 13.20 3.87 -4.48
C LEU A 123 11.70 3.99 -4.19
N ARG A 124 11.31 4.80 -3.20
CA ARG A 124 9.88 5.07 -2.93
C ARG A 124 9.19 5.81 -4.07
N ARG A 125 9.87 6.79 -4.68
CA ARG A 125 9.33 7.51 -5.83
C ARG A 125 9.28 6.64 -7.09
N LEU A 126 10.24 5.73 -7.28
CA LEU A 126 10.19 4.72 -8.33
C LEU A 126 9.01 3.77 -8.13
N LEU A 127 8.74 3.35 -6.89
CA LEU A 127 7.54 2.58 -6.60
C LEU A 127 6.27 3.37 -6.94
N ASP A 128 6.18 4.65 -6.59
CA ASP A 128 5.04 5.50 -6.99
C ASP A 128 4.86 5.57 -8.51
N PHE A 129 5.95 5.65 -9.27
CA PHE A 129 5.96 5.66 -10.72
C PHE A 129 5.45 4.34 -11.32
N VAL A 130 5.90 3.21 -10.77
CA VAL A 130 5.46 1.86 -11.18
C VAL A 130 4.02 1.56 -10.75
N LEU A 131 3.58 2.05 -9.60
CA LEU A 131 2.18 1.90 -9.17
C LEU A 131 1.22 2.62 -10.12
N ASP A 132 1.67 3.71 -10.75
CA ASP A 132 0.89 4.38 -11.79
C ASP A 132 0.93 3.59 -13.11
N HIS A 133 2.10 3.09 -13.48
CA HIS A 133 2.37 2.38 -14.73
C HIS A 133 3.22 1.10 -14.49
N PRO A 134 2.59 -0.05 -14.18
CA PRO A 134 3.31 -1.29 -13.83
C PRO A 134 4.26 -1.78 -14.92
N GLU A 135 3.92 -1.51 -16.18
CA GLU A 135 4.73 -1.82 -17.37
C GLU A 135 6.10 -1.11 -17.40
N ASN A 136 6.25 -0.06 -16.60
CA ASN A 136 7.49 0.69 -16.46
C ASN A 136 8.45 0.06 -15.44
N ASN A 137 8.09 -1.05 -14.80
CA ASN A 137 9.00 -1.82 -13.95
C ASN A 137 10.04 -2.57 -14.80
N LYS A 138 10.93 -1.81 -15.44
CA LYS A 138 12.04 -2.29 -16.25
C LYS A 138 13.27 -1.52 -15.85
N LYS A 139 14.38 -2.22 -15.64
CA LYS A 139 15.63 -1.65 -15.14
C LYS A 139 15.99 -0.30 -15.80
N ASP A 140 16.04 -0.26 -17.13
CA ASP A 140 16.45 0.95 -17.86
C ASP A 140 15.50 2.13 -17.62
N LEU A 141 14.19 1.90 -17.70
CA LEU A 141 13.18 2.94 -17.43
C LEU A 141 13.22 3.46 -15.99
N LEU A 142 13.52 2.57 -15.03
CA LEU A 142 13.66 2.94 -13.62
C LEU A 142 14.91 3.75 -13.37
N LEU A 143 16.02 3.45 -14.06
CA LEU A 143 17.24 4.25 -13.99
C LEU A 143 17.04 5.63 -14.62
N ASP A 144 16.37 5.71 -15.77
CA ASP A 144 16.04 6.99 -16.41
C ASP A 144 15.14 7.87 -15.52
N GLU A 145 14.13 7.28 -14.87
CA GLU A 145 13.34 7.99 -13.87
C GLU A 145 14.20 8.37 -12.66
N ALA A 146 15.04 7.47 -12.14
CA ALA A 146 15.91 7.75 -11.00
C ALA A 146 16.86 8.94 -11.26
N ALA A 147 17.41 9.07 -12.46
CA ALA A 147 18.22 10.21 -12.87
C ALA A 147 17.43 11.52 -12.73
N ARG A 148 16.22 11.57 -13.32
CA ARG A 148 15.30 12.74 -13.22
C ARG A 148 14.92 13.07 -11.77
N LEU A 149 14.74 12.05 -10.93
CA LEU A 149 14.45 12.21 -9.51
C LEU A 149 15.63 12.82 -8.73
N LEU A 150 16.86 12.50 -9.12
CA LEU A 150 18.05 12.99 -8.45
C LEU A 150 18.35 14.45 -8.78
N ASP A 151 17.99 14.91 -9.99
CA ASP A 151 18.14 16.30 -10.42
C ASP A 151 17.15 17.26 -9.74
N THR A 152 16.06 16.73 -9.19
CA THR A 152 15.02 17.51 -8.49
C THR A 152 15.18 17.55 -6.97
N VAL A 153 16.25 16.96 -6.41
CA VAL A 153 16.51 16.82 -4.96
C VAL A 153 17.92 17.26 -4.57
#